data_AF-A0A134B4I0-F1
#
_entry.id   AF-A0A134B4I0-F1
#
_cell.length_a   1.000
_cell.length_b   1.000
_cell.length_c   1.000
_cell.angle_alpha   90.00
_cell.angle_beta   90.00
_cell.angle_gamma   90.00
#
_symmetry.space_group_name_H-M   'P 1'
#
loop_
_entity.id
_entity.type
_entity.pdbx_description
1 polymer ?
#
loop_
_entity_poly.entity_id
_entity_poly.type
_entity_poly.pdbx_seq_one_letter_code
_entity_poly.pdbx_strand_id
1 'polypeptide(L)'
;MAAFEINKGVGRTVEFKGLKAQYLFLFAGGLLAVFILVVVLYLCGVSQVACLVIGVVGASLVVWQTFTMNRKYGQYGLMKKGAVRMHPRYLLNRRTVYHLIRNLQLK
;
A
#
# COMPACT_ATOMS: atom_id res chain seq x y z
N MET A 1 -22.93 -23.58 31.32
CA MET A 1 -22.05 -22.58 30.66
C MET A 1 -21.71 -23.10 29.28
N ALA A 2 -22.07 -22.38 28.22
CA ALA A 2 -21.74 -22.79 26.86
C ALA A 2 -20.25 -22.57 26.58
N ALA A 3 -19.56 -23.61 26.09
CA ALA A 3 -18.17 -23.51 25.64
C ALA A 3 -18.18 -23.07 24.17
N PHE A 4 -17.58 -21.90 23.89
CA PHE A 4 -17.42 -21.41 22.53
C PHE A 4 -16.00 -21.70 22.05
N GLU A 5 -15.85 -22.24 20.83
CA GLU A 5 -14.55 -22.30 20.17
C GLU A 5 -14.10 -20.90 19.75
N ILE A 6 -13.02 -20.41 20.37
CA ILE A 6 -12.40 -19.14 20.00
C ILE A 6 -11.44 -19.40 18.85
N ASN A 7 -11.83 -19.00 17.64
CA ASN A 7 -10.97 -19.02 16.45
C ASN A 7 -9.88 -17.95 16.56
N LYS A 8 -8.68 -18.36 16.98
CA LYS A 8 -7.51 -17.47 17.05
C LYS A 8 -7.14 -17.01 15.63
N GLY A 9 -7.11 -15.69 15.42
CA GLY A 9 -6.66 -15.08 14.15
C GLY A 9 -7.77 -14.47 13.30
N VAL A 10 -9.04 -14.60 13.68
CA VAL A 10 -10.14 -13.84 13.08
C VAL A 10 -9.88 -12.34 13.24
N GLY A 11 -9.88 -11.60 12.13
CA GLY A 11 -9.60 -10.15 12.10
C GLY A 11 -8.12 -9.76 12.04
N ARG A 12 -7.19 -10.73 11.98
CA ARG A 12 -5.78 -10.43 11.76
C ARG A 12 -5.59 -9.92 10.32
N THR A 13 -4.85 -8.84 10.17
CA THR A 13 -4.49 -8.33 8.84
C THR A 13 -3.76 -9.41 8.05
N VAL A 14 -4.06 -9.53 6.74
CA VAL A 14 -3.35 -10.48 5.87
C VAL A 14 -1.87 -10.09 5.80
N GLU A 15 -1.03 -10.99 6.30
CA GLU A 15 0.42 -10.84 6.35
C GLU A 15 1.05 -12.06 5.70
N PHE A 16 1.94 -11.85 4.74
CA PHE A 16 2.64 -12.92 4.06
C PHE A 16 4.14 -12.84 4.39
N LYS A 17 4.63 -13.71 5.28
CA LYS A 17 6.03 -13.71 5.74
C LYS A 17 6.55 -12.32 6.15
N GLY A 18 5.72 -11.53 6.83
CA GLY A 18 6.05 -10.17 7.28
C GLY A 18 5.78 -9.04 6.27
N LEU A 19 5.36 -9.35 5.03
CA LEU A 19 4.78 -8.36 4.12
C LEU A 19 3.33 -8.09 4.50
N LYS A 20 3.00 -6.82 4.75
CA LYS A 20 1.62 -6.40 4.98
C LYS A 20 0.85 -6.37 3.64
N ALA A 21 -0.46 -6.61 3.70
CA ALA A 21 -1.39 -6.64 2.56
C ALA A 21 -1.09 -5.62 1.44
N GLN A 22 -0.89 -4.33 1.79
CA GLN A 22 -0.65 -3.26 0.80
C GLN A 22 0.64 -3.46 -0.01
N TYR A 23 1.73 -3.83 0.65
CA TYR A 23 3.00 -4.07 -0.04
C TYR A 23 3.02 -5.39 -0.78
N LEU A 24 2.19 -6.36 -0.37
CA LEU A 24 2.02 -7.61 -1.11
C LEU A 24 1.42 -7.37 -2.49
N PHE A 25 0.40 -6.51 -2.60
CA PHE A 25 -0.15 -6.13 -3.90
C PHE A 25 0.88 -5.38 -4.76
N LEU A 26 1.65 -4.46 -4.18
CA LEU A 26 2.72 -3.76 -4.90
C LEU A 26 3.83 -4.70 -5.36
N PHE A 27 4.18 -5.69 -4.56
CA PHE A 27 5.16 -6.71 -4.89
C PHE A 27 4.70 -7.60 -6.04
N ALA A 28 3.50 -8.17 -5.94
CA ALA A 28 2.94 -9.03 -6.98
C ALA A 28 2.71 -8.26 -8.29
N GLY A 29 2.10 -7.07 -8.21
CA GLY A 29 1.87 -6.22 -9.37
C GLY A 29 3.16 -5.71 -10.01
N GLY A 30 4.16 -5.36 -9.19
CA GLY A 30 5.47 -4.92 -9.67
C GLY A 30 6.23 -6.04 -10.41
N LEU A 31 6.24 -7.26 -9.86
CA LEU A 31 6.84 -8.40 -10.56
C LEU A 31 6.11 -8.76 -11.84
N LEU A 32 4.77 -8.70 -11.84
CA LEU A 32 3.97 -8.90 -13.05
C LEU A 32 4.28 -7.85 -14.12
N ALA A 33 4.44 -6.58 -13.72
CA ALA A 33 4.79 -5.50 -14.64
C ALA A 33 6.19 -5.69 -15.25
N VAL A 34 7.19 -6.10 -14.45
CA VAL A 34 8.53 -6.43 -14.95
C VAL A 34 8.46 -7.60 -15.94
N PHE A 35 7.68 -8.64 -15.64
CA PHE A 35 7.48 -9.76 -16.55
C PHE A 35 6.88 -9.31 -17.89
N ILE A 36 5.79 -8.54 -17.87
CA ILE A 36 5.16 -8.01 -19.09
C ILE A 36 6.14 -7.15 -19.87
N LEU A 37 6.90 -6.29 -19.20
CA LEU A 37 7.93 -5.46 -19.84
C LEU A 37 8.97 -6.30 -20.59
N VAL A 38 9.50 -7.35 -19.95
CA VAL A 38 10.48 -8.26 -20.57
C VAL A 38 9.87 -8.97 -21.77
N VAL A 39 8.63 -9.45 -21.67
CA VAL A 39 7.92 -10.08 -22.79
C VAL A 39 7.78 -9.12 -23.97
N VAL A 40 7.36 -7.87 -23.72
CA VAL A 40 7.22 -6.85 -24.76
C VAL A 40 8.58 -6.54 -25.40
N LEU A 41 9.64 -6.35 -24.62
CA LEU A 41 10.98 -6.09 -25.13
C LEU A 41 11.48 -7.24 -26.02
N TYR A 42 11.24 -8.48 -25.60
CA TYR A 42 11.58 -9.66 -26.39
C TYR A 42 10.83 -9.71 -27.71
N LEU A 43 9.51 -9.43 -27.70
CA LEU A 43 8.70 -9.37 -28.92
C LEU A 43 9.11 -8.24 -29.87
N CYS A 44 9.65 -7.13 -29.34
CA CYS A 44 10.22 -6.05 -30.15
C CYS A 44 11.60 -6.38 -30.75
N GLY A 45 12.14 -7.58 -30.52
CA GLY A 45 13.41 -8.01 -31.08
C GLY A 45 14.65 -7.54 -30.32
N VAL A 46 14.50 -7.09 -29.06
CA VAL A 46 15.64 -6.77 -28.21
C VAL A 46 16.46 -8.03 -27.91
N SER A 47 17.79 -7.89 -27.83
CA SER A 47 18.67 -9.03 -27.54
C SER A 47 18.29 -9.75 -26.24
N GLN A 48 18.34 -11.07 -26.27
CA GLN A 48 17.92 -11.93 -25.15
C GLN A 48 18.70 -11.63 -23.87
N VAL A 49 20.00 -11.35 -23.98
CA VAL A 49 20.85 -10.98 -22.84
C VAL A 49 20.39 -9.67 -22.21
N ALA A 50 20.08 -8.65 -23.02
CA ALA A 50 19.58 -7.38 -22.50
C ALA A 50 18.23 -7.55 -21.78
N CYS A 51 17.30 -8.31 -22.36
CA CYS A 51 16.02 -8.63 -21.72
C CYS A 51 16.21 -9.33 -20.37
N LEU A 52 17.16 -10.26 -20.28
CA LEU A 52 17.46 -11.00 -19.06
C LEU A 52 18.05 -10.10 -17.98
N VAL A 53 19.00 -9.23 -18.35
CA VAL A 53 19.58 -8.24 -17.43
C VAL A 53 18.52 -7.28 -16.92
N ILE A 54 17.68 -6.73 -17.80
CA ILE A 54 16.58 -5.82 -17.43
C ILE A 54 15.59 -6.53 -16.49
N GLY A 55 15.23 -7.78 -16.80
CA GLY A 55 14.32 -8.57 -15.97
C GLY A 55 14.87 -8.81 -14.56
N VAL A 56 16.12 -9.27 -14.46
CA VAL A 56 16.76 -9.56 -13.17
C VAL A 56 16.96 -8.29 -12.33
N VAL A 57 17.47 -7.22 -12.95
CA VAL A 57 17.67 -5.93 -12.27
C VAL A 57 16.32 -5.34 -11.86
N GLY A 58 15.34 -5.32 -12.76
CA GLY A 58 14.00 -4.81 -12.49
C GLY A 58 13.30 -5.57 -11.36
N ALA A 59 13.31 -6.90 -11.40
CA ALA A 59 12.72 -7.73 -10.35
C ALA A 59 13.42 -7.50 -9.00
N SER A 60 14.76 -7.46 -8.98
CA SER A 60 15.55 -7.20 -7.77
C SER A 60 15.24 -5.83 -7.16
N LEU A 61 15.10 -4.79 -8.00
CA LEU A 61 14.72 -3.45 -7.57
C LEU A 61 13.31 -3.44 -6.98
N VAL A 62 12.33 -4.08 -7.63
CA VAL A 62 10.95 -4.17 -7.11
C VAL A 62 10.92 -4.87 -5.76
N VAL A 63 11.62 -6.00 -5.62
CA VAL A 63 11.72 -6.74 -4.34
C VAL A 63 12.34 -5.83 -3.28
N TRP A 64 13.50 -5.24 -3.57
CA TRP A 64 14.17 -4.37 -2.60
C TRP A 64 13.31 -3.18 -2.18
N GLN A 65 12.68 -2.50 -3.13
CA GLN A 65 11.86 -1.32 -2.87
C GLN A 65 10.60 -1.66 -2.06
N THR A 66 9.93 -2.76 -2.37
CA THR A 66 8.75 -3.21 -1.62
C THR A 66 9.08 -3.61 -0.18
N PHE A 67 10.18 -4.33 0.04
CA PHE A 67 10.61 -4.71 1.39
C PHE A 67 11.13 -3.52 2.22
N THR A 68 11.83 -2.58 1.60
CA THR A 68 12.28 -1.34 2.29
C THR A 68 11.09 -0.47 2.68
N MET A 69 10.09 -0.32 1.80
CA MET A 69 8.86 0.40 2.11
C MET A 69 8.04 -0.29 3.19
N ASN A 70 7.91 -1.62 3.14
CA ASN A 70 7.21 -2.41 4.15
C ASN A 70 7.80 -2.20 5.56
N ARG A 71 9.14 -2.19 5.67
CA ARG A 71 9.85 -1.92 6.93
C ARG A 71 9.72 -0.46 7.39
N LYS A 72 9.83 0.49 6.46
CA LYS A 72 9.85 1.93 6.79
C LYS A 72 8.49 2.50 7.19
N TYR A 73 7.42 2.07 6.53
CA TYR A 73 6.11 2.70 6.65
C TYR A 73 5.07 1.83 7.36
N GLY A 74 5.28 0.52 7.44
CA GLY A 74 4.33 -0.43 8.06
C GLY A 74 2.97 -0.44 7.35
N GLN A 75 2.00 -1.14 7.94
CA GLN A 75 0.74 -1.50 7.25
C GLN A 75 -0.13 -0.32 6.79
N TYR A 76 -0.08 0.82 7.48
CA TYR A 76 -0.90 1.99 7.18
C TYR A 76 -0.08 3.17 6.64
N GLY A 77 1.23 3.05 6.48
CA GLY A 77 2.07 4.22 6.20
C GLY A 77 1.86 4.81 4.80
N LEU A 78 1.51 3.98 3.80
CA LEU A 78 1.10 4.50 2.48
C LEU A 78 -0.22 5.27 2.55
N MET A 79 -1.20 4.79 3.32
CA MET A 79 -2.46 5.49 3.54
C MET A 79 -2.24 6.81 4.28
N LYS A 80 -1.39 6.82 5.32
CA LYS A 80 -1.01 8.04 6.05
C LYS A 80 -0.35 9.07 5.12
N LYS A 81 0.57 8.64 4.26
CA LYS A 81 1.17 9.52 3.25
C LYS A 81 0.16 10.09 2.27
N GLY A 82 -0.81 9.29 1.82
CA GLY A 82 -1.91 9.74 0.98
C GLY A 82 -2.76 10.78 1.68
N ALA A 83 -3.16 10.52 2.93
CA ALA A 83 -3.97 11.43 3.73
C ALA A 83 -3.30 12.78 3.96
N VAL A 84 -2.00 12.81 4.24
CA VAL A 84 -1.24 14.07 4.39
C VAL A 84 -1.27 14.91 3.11
N ARG A 85 -1.26 14.29 1.93
CA ARG A 85 -1.36 15.02 0.65
C ARG A 85 -2.76 15.59 0.38
N MET A 86 -3.78 14.99 0.97
CA MET A 86 -5.18 15.42 0.81
C MET A 86 -5.62 16.47 1.83
N HIS A 87 -4.71 16.95 2.68
CA HIS A 87 -5.05 17.94 3.70
C HIS A 87 -5.50 19.26 3.05
N PRO A 88 -6.71 19.77 3.37
CA PRO A 88 -7.16 21.05 2.84
C PRO A 88 -6.30 22.19 3.38
N ARG A 89 -5.98 23.17 2.52
CA ARG A 89 -5.19 24.36 2.91
C ARG A 89 -5.91 25.26 3.92
N TYR A 90 -7.24 25.26 3.89
CA TYR A 90 -8.09 26.03 4.79
C TYR A 90 -9.38 25.28 5.04
N LEU A 91 -9.82 25.27 6.30
CA LEU A 91 -11.15 24.81 6.69
C LEU A 91 -12.05 26.04 6.77
N LEU A 92 -12.93 26.23 5.78
CA LEU A 92 -13.91 27.31 5.83
C LEU A 92 -15.17 26.82 6.53
N ASN A 93 -15.43 27.32 7.75
CA ASN A 93 -16.70 27.10 8.42
C ASN A 93 -17.66 28.25 8.09
N ARG A 94 -18.71 27.97 7.32
CA ARG A 94 -19.76 28.95 6.97
C ARG A 94 -20.79 29.14 8.09
N ARG A 95 -20.75 28.32 9.15
CA ARG A 95 -21.62 28.50 10.33
C ARG A 95 -20.91 29.36 11.36
N THR A 96 -21.61 30.36 11.88
CA THR A 96 -21.14 31.21 12.97
C THR A 96 -20.74 30.36 14.17
N VAL A 97 -19.56 30.63 14.75
CA VAL A 97 -18.99 29.91 15.91
C VAL A 97 -20.00 29.75 17.05
N TYR A 98 -20.89 30.73 17.22
CA TYR A 98 -22.03 30.70 18.14
C TYR A 98 -22.91 29.45 18.02
N HIS A 99 -23.26 29.03 16.80
CA HIS A 99 -24.09 27.83 16.59
C HIS A 99 -23.33 26.53 16.88
N LEU A 100 -22.01 26.53 16.72
CA LEU A 100 -21.17 25.38 17.05
C LEU A 100 -21.11 25.17 18.57
N ILE A 101 -20.89 26.25 19.31
CA ILE A 101 -20.80 26.24 20.79
C ILE A 101 -22.17 25.90 21.41
N ARG A 102 -23.26 26.48 20.89
CA ARG A 102 -24.61 26.22 21.40
C ARG A 102 -25.03 24.75 21.29
N ASN A 103 -24.65 24.06 20.21
CA ASN A 103 -24.98 22.65 20.02
C ASN A 103 -24.09 21.71 20.85
N LEU A 104 -22.89 22.15 21.23
CA LEU A 104 -22.00 21.39 22.12
C LEU A 104 -22.42 21.47 23.60
N GLN A 105 -23.09 22.55 24.00
CA GLN A 105 -23.58 22.78 25.37
C GLN A 105 -24.92 22.10 25.68
N LEU A 106 -25.62 21.60 24.66
CA LEU A 106 -26.95 20.96 24.78
C LEU A 106 -26.87 19.43 24.97
N LYS A 107 -25.77 18.92 25.53
CA LYS A 107 -25.58 17.49 25.77
C LYS A 107 -25.28 17.20 27.22
#